data_AF-A0A4P6YWR4-F1
#
_entry.id   AF-A0A4P6YWR4-F1
#
_cell.length_a   1.000
_cell.length_b   1.000
_cell.length_c   1.000
_cell.angle_alpha   90.00
_cell.angle_beta   90.00
_cell.angle_gamma   90.00
#
_symmetry.space_group_name_H-M   'P 1'
#
loop_
_entity.id
_entity.type
_entity.pdbx_description
1 polymer ?
#
loop_
_entity_poly.entity_id
_entity_poly.type
_entity_poly.pdbx_seq_one_letter_code
_entity_poly.pdbx_strand_id
1 'polypeptide(L)'
;MPKLIKRLRLEFIVVAIIFGAIIPKVCNVAGMSAATKQIWILVVLNFIVATVIGFWAKKVHAPWLVITFMPILFALSNFIFHINNHQYAYYLALTYLALSAFGRFSGTRVEVDTDDDNIPDLVEGGFKSNID
;
A
#
# COMPACT_ATOMS: atom_id res chain seq x y z
N MET A 1 -5.71 -2.69 -23.14
CA MET A 1 -5.14 -2.97 -21.79
C MET A 1 -4.01 -4.02 -21.87
N PRO A 2 -2.72 -3.65 -22.03
CA PRO A 2 -1.66 -4.58 -21.60
C PRO A 2 -0.41 -3.96 -20.93
N LYS A 3 -0.33 -2.63 -20.72
CA LYS A 3 0.89 -1.99 -20.18
C LYS A 3 0.99 -1.94 -18.65
N LEU A 4 -0.05 -2.34 -17.90
CA LEU A 4 -0.05 -2.24 -16.43
C LEU A 4 0.84 -3.28 -15.74
N ILE A 5 1.06 -4.45 -16.36
CA ILE A 5 1.77 -5.58 -15.75
C ILE A 5 3.30 -5.41 -15.82
N LYS A 6 3.82 -4.66 -16.80
CA LYS A 6 5.27 -4.54 -17.06
C LYS A 6 6.07 -3.76 -16.01
N ARG A 7 5.43 -3.18 -14.98
CA ARG A 7 6.08 -2.38 -13.93
C ARG A 7 5.82 -2.87 -12.50
N LEU A 8 5.22 -4.05 -12.30
CA LEU A 8 5.36 -4.68 -10.98
C LEU A 8 6.81 -5.16 -10.87
N ARG A 9 7.57 -4.61 -9.93
CA ARG A 9 8.90 -5.16 -9.63
C ARG A 9 8.71 -6.61 -9.20
N LEU A 10 9.52 -7.50 -9.75
CA LEU A 10 9.48 -8.95 -9.49
C LEU A 10 9.45 -9.24 -7.98
N GLU A 11 10.15 -8.43 -7.19
CA GLU A 11 10.15 -8.42 -5.72
C GLU A 11 8.73 -8.45 -5.12
N PHE A 12 7.81 -7.59 -5.58
CA PHE A 12 6.44 -7.52 -5.06
C PHE A 12 5.59 -8.70 -5.49
N ILE A 13 5.79 -9.21 -6.71
CA ILE A 13 5.10 -10.41 -7.19
C ILE A 13 5.56 -11.62 -6.38
N VAL A 14 6.87 -11.72 -6.13
CA VAL A 14 7.45 -12.79 -5.32
C VAL A 14 6.95 -12.70 -3.88
N VAL A 15 6.92 -11.52 -3.26
CA VAL A 15 6.33 -11.33 -1.93
C VAL A 15 4.85 -11.70 -1.93
N ALA A 16 4.05 -11.22 -2.89
CA ALA A 16 2.63 -11.53 -2.96
C ALA A 16 2.36 -13.04 -3.19
N ILE A 17 3.19 -13.73 -3.98
CA ILE A 17 3.07 -15.18 -4.21
C ILE A 17 3.50 -15.97 -2.96
N ILE A 18 4.59 -15.57 -2.31
CA ILE A 18 5.04 -16.15 -1.04
C ILE A 18 3.93 -16.02 0.00
N PHE A 19 3.39 -14.82 0.19
CA PHE A 19 2.31 -14.58 1.13
C PHE A 19 1.00 -15.28 0.71
N GLY A 20 0.66 -15.33 -0.58
CA GLY A 20 -0.58 -15.95 -1.05
C GLY A 20 -0.58 -17.48 -1.09
N ALA A 21 0.56 -18.12 -1.35
CA ALA A 21 0.67 -19.56 -1.55
C ALA A 21 1.26 -20.30 -0.34
N ILE A 22 2.19 -19.68 0.39
CA ILE A 22 2.85 -20.32 1.53
C ILE A 22 1.97 -20.20 2.78
N ILE A 23 1.33 -19.06 3.00
CA ILE A 23 0.51 -18.83 4.19
C ILE A 23 -0.62 -19.85 4.33
N PRO A 24 -1.45 -20.15 3.31
CA PRO A 24 -2.52 -21.14 3.47
C PRO A 24 -2.00 -22.54 3.80
N LYS A 25 -0.83 -22.91 3.25
CA LYS A 25 -0.18 -24.20 3.53
C LYS A 25 0.37 -24.26 4.95
N VAL A 26 1.03 -23.20 5.40
CA VAL A 26 1.50 -23.08 6.80
C VAL A 26 0.31 -23.10 7.76
N CYS A 27 -0.78 -22.38 7.47
CA CYS A 27 -1.99 -22.39 8.27
C CYS A 27 -2.63 -23.79 8.36
N ASN A 28 -2.65 -24.56 7.26
CA ASN A 28 -3.14 -25.93 7.27
C ASN A 28 -2.27 -26.88 8.11
N VAL A 29 -0.95 -26.78 7.99
CA VAL A 29 -0.01 -27.61 8.77
C VAL A 29 -0.06 -27.24 10.26
N ALA A 30 -0.32 -25.98 10.59
CA ALA A 30 -0.44 -25.49 11.97
C ALA A 30 -1.79 -25.79 12.65
N GLY A 31 -2.71 -26.52 11.99
CA GLY A 31 -4.02 -26.85 12.57
C GLY A 31 -4.93 -25.64 12.80
N MET A 32 -4.73 -24.56 12.04
CA MET A 32 -5.44 -23.30 12.26
C MET A 32 -6.95 -23.40 11.98
N SER A 33 -7.73 -22.74 12.84
CA SER A 33 -9.18 -22.64 12.71
C SER A 33 -9.63 -21.99 11.40
N ALA A 34 -10.88 -22.25 10.99
CA ALA A 34 -11.47 -21.63 9.79
C ALA A 34 -11.43 -20.09 9.84
N ALA A 35 -11.65 -19.50 11.02
CA ALA A 35 -11.56 -18.06 11.24
C ALA A 35 -10.15 -17.53 10.94
N THR A 36 -9.12 -18.24 11.40
CA THR A 36 -7.72 -17.84 11.18
C THR A 36 -7.35 -17.86 9.69
N LYS A 37 -7.84 -18.85 8.92
CA LYS A 37 -7.63 -18.89 7.47
C LYS A 37 -8.28 -17.70 6.75
N GLN A 38 -9.50 -17.34 7.14
CA GLN A 38 -10.21 -16.19 6.59
C GLN A 38 -9.45 -14.87 6.87
N ILE A 39 -8.93 -14.70 8.08
CA ILE A 39 -8.11 -13.55 8.46
C ILE A 39 -6.88 -13.45 7.54
N TRP A 40 -6.16 -14.54 7.32
CA TRP A 40 -4.98 -14.52 6.45
C TRP A 40 -5.30 -14.21 4.99
N ILE A 41 -6.39 -14.74 4.45
CA ILE A 41 -6.86 -14.39 3.09
C ILE A 41 -7.14 -12.89 3.00
N LEU A 42 -7.85 -12.34 4.00
CA LEU A 42 -8.11 -10.90 4.07
C LEU A 42 -6.81 -10.10 4.13
N VAL A 43 -5.83 -10.52 4.93
CA VAL A 43 -4.52 -9.84 5.03
C VAL A 43 -3.82 -9.80 3.67
N VAL A 44 -3.73 -10.92 2.96
CA VAL A 44 -3.10 -10.99 1.64
C VAL A 44 -3.84 -10.11 0.63
N LEU A 45 -5.17 -10.14 0.63
CA LEU A 45 -5.97 -9.32 -0.27
C LEU A 45 -5.76 -7.83 -0.01
N ASN A 46 -5.81 -7.40 1.26
CA ASN A 46 -5.57 -6.02 1.64
C ASN A 46 -4.16 -5.56 1.25
N PHE A 47 -3.15 -6.42 1.41
CA PHE A 47 -1.78 -6.14 1.00
C PHE A 47 -1.67 -5.86 -0.51
N ILE A 48 -2.28 -6.71 -1.33
CA ILE A 48 -2.29 -6.55 -2.79
C ILE A 48 -3.00 -5.25 -3.18
N VAL A 49 -4.19 -5.00 -2.60
CA VAL A 49 -4.99 -3.80 -2.90
C VAL A 49 -4.24 -2.53 -2.49
N ALA A 50 -3.67 -2.47 -1.29
CA ALA A 50 -2.93 -1.30 -0.81
C ALA A 50 -1.73 -0.97 -1.72
N THR A 51 -1.01 -2.01 -2.15
CA THR A 51 0.12 -1.88 -3.08
C THR A 51 -0.34 -1.33 -4.44
N VAL A 52 -1.41 -1.90 -5.01
CA VAL A 52 -1.98 -1.46 -6.29
C VAL A 52 -2.47 -0.01 -6.22
N ILE A 53 -3.15 0.38 -5.14
CA ILE A 53 -3.62 1.76 -4.92
C ILE A 53 -2.45 2.72 -4.89
N GLY A 54 -1.36 2.40 -4.20
CA GLY A 54 -0.15 3.25 -4.17
C GLY A 54 0.41 3.53 -5.56
N PHE A 55 0.62 2.49 -6.36
CA PHE A 55 1.13 2.63 -7.73
C PHE A 55 0.13 3.31 -8.67
N TRP A 56 -1.16 3.04 -8.51
CA TRP A 56 -2.20 3.67 -9.30
C TRP A 56 -2.29 5.18 -8.98
N ALA A 57 -2.31 5.54 -7.70
CA ALA A 57 -2.35 6.92 -7.24
C ALA A 57 -1.13 7.72 -7.76
N LYS A 58 0.05 7.09 -7.85
CA LYS A 58 1.21 7.67 -8.52
C LYS A 58 0.93 7.94 -10.00
N LYS A 59 0.41 6.95 -10.72
CA LYS A 59 0.18 7.02 -12.17
C LYS A 59 -0.81 8.11 -12.56
N VAL A 60 -1.85 8.33 -11.76
CA VAL A 60 -2.91 9.31 -12.04
C VAL A 60 -2.69 10.65 -11.33
N HIS A 61 -1.54 10.84 -10.67
CA HIS A 61 -1.26 12.01 -9.83
C HIS A 61 -2.39 12.31 -8.82
N ALA A 62 -2.98 11.24 -8.26
CA ALA A 62 -4.05 11.38 -7.30
C ALA A 62 -3.56 12.11 -6.03
N PRO A 63 -4.48 12.84 -5.34
CA PRO A 63 -4.19 13.42 -4.04
C PRO A 63 -3.65 12.37 -3.07
N TRP A 64 -2.72 12.77 -2.20
CA TRP A 64 -2.13 11.86 -1.22
C TRP A 64 -3.17 11.24 -0.28
N LEU A 65 -4.32 11.89 -0.07
CA LEU A 65 -5.44 11.32 0.70
C LEU A 65 -5.99 10.01 0.11
N VAL A 66 -5.81 9.75 -1.19
CA VAL A 66 -6.31 8.52 -1.83
C VAL A 66 -5.59 7.27 -1.30
N ILE A 67 -4.31 7.40 -0.89
CA ILE A 67 -3.54 6.26 -0.36
C ILE A 67 -3.91 5.89 1.09
N THR A 68 -4.60 6.79 1.81
CA THR A 68 -5.06 6.56 3.19
C THR A 68 -6.41 5.86 3.25
N PHE A 69 -7.19 5.89 2.17
CA PHE A 69 -8.56 5.34 2.13
C PHE A 69 -8.61 3.87 2.55
N MET A 70 -7.77 3.02 1.96
CA MET A 70 -7.80 1.57 2.25
C MET A 70 -7.34 1.22 3.68
N PRO A 71 -6.22 1.77 4.20
CA PRO A 71 -5.84 1.62 5.61
C PRO A 71 -6.92 2.04 6.60
N ILE A 72 -7.54 3.21 6.37
CA ILE A 72 -8.58 3.75 7.24
C ILE A 72 -9.83 2.87 7.19
N LEU A 73 -10.26 2.44 6.00
CA LEU A 73 -11.41 1.56 5.84
C LEU A 73 -11.19 0.23 6.58
N PHE A 74 -9.98 -0.34 6.51
CA PHE A 74 -9.63 -1.57 7.23
C PHE A 74 -9.63 -1.38 8.75
N ALA A 75 -9.03 -0.30 9.24
CA ALA A 75 -9.00 0.03 10.67
C ALA A 75 -10.43 0.25 11.21
N LEU A 76 -11.24 1.03 10.49
CA LEU A 76 -12.61 1.34 10.86
C LEU A 76 -13.50 0.09 10.83
N SER A 77 -13.30 -0.76 9.83
CA SER A 77 -14.04 -2.04 9.73
C SER A 77 -13.70 -2.96 10.91
N ASN A 78 -12.43 -3.08 11.30
CA ASN A 78 -12.07 -3.85 12.49
C ASN A 78 -12.63 -3.24 13.78
N PHE A 79 -12.64 -1.91 13.90
CA PHE A 79 -13.19 -1.21 15.06
C PHE A 79 -14.71 -1.42 15.20
N ILE A 80 -15.47 -1.25 14.12
CA ILE A 80 -16.94 -1.36 14.14
C ILE A 80 -17.38 -2.80 14.35
N PHE A 81 -16.81 -3.74 13.58
CA PHE A 81 -17.26 -5.13 13.57
C PHE A 81 -16.58 -6.00 14.63
N HIS A 82 -15.65 -5.45 15.42
CA HIS A 82 -14.91 -6.17 16.46
C HIS A 82 -14.26 -7.47 15.95
N ILE A 83 -13.91 -7.51 14.65
CA ILE A 83 -13.42 -8.71 13.95
C ILE A 83 -12.08 -9.18 14.53
N ASN A 84 -11.28 -8.23 15.00
CA ASN A 84 -10.07 -8.49 15.76
C ASN A 84 -10.12 -7.67 17.05
N ASN A 85 -10.47 -8.31 18.17
CA ASN A 85 -10.41 -7.72 19.51
C ASN A 85 -8.98 -7.40 19.99
N HIS A 86 -7.96 -7.72 19.18
CA HIS A 86 -6.57 -7.49 19.52
C HIS A 86 -6.00 -6.30 18.74
N GLN A 87 -5.13 -5.54 19.40
CA GLN A 87 -4.47 -4.34 18.86
C GLN A 87 -3.70 -4.58 17.55
N TYR A 88 -3.44 -5.85 17.19
CA TYR A 88 -2.76 -6.25 15.96
C TYR A 88 -3.40 -5.76 14.66
N ALA A 89 -4.72 -5.56 14.63
CA ALA A 89 -5.41 -5.05 13.44
C ALA A 89 -4.97 -3.62 13.07
N TYR A 90 -4.63 -2.78 14.06
CA TYR A 90 -4.19 -1.41 13.79
C TYR A 90 -2.76 -1.38 13.22
N TYR A 91 -1.89 -2.31 13.64
CA TYR A 91 -0.55 -2.45 13.02
C TYR A 91 -0.64 -2.90 11.56
N LEU A 92 -1.61 -3.74 11.23
CA LEU A 92 -1.89 -4.12 9.83
C LEU A 92 -2.37 -2.92 9.01
N ALA A 93 -3.24 -2.07 9.56
CA ALA A 93 -3.66 -0.83 8.89
C ALA A 93 -2.45 0.08 8.58
N LEU A 94 -1.55 0.28 9.55
CA LEU A 94 -0.31 1.04 9.33
C LEU A 94 0.59 0.41 8.26
N THR A 95 0.66 -0.93 8.23
CA THR A 95 1.40 -1.65 7.19
C THR A 95 0.82 -1.38 5.80
N TYR A 96 -0.51 -1.40 5.67
CA TYR A 96 -1.18 -1.08 4.40
C TYR A 96 -0.94 0.38 3.98
N LEU A 97 -0.88 1.31 4.94
CA LEU A 97 -0.53 2.70 4.66
C LEU A 97 0.91 2.83 4.18
N ALA A 98 1.85 2.13 4.82
CA ALA A 98 3.24 2.12 4.40
C ALA A 98 3.41 1.54 2.98
N LEU A 99 2.65 0.50 2.63
CA LEU A 99 2.66 -0.09 1.29
C LEU A 99 2.11 0.85 0.22
N SER A 100 0.98 1.51 0.49
CA SER A 100 0.39 2.45 -0.46
C SER A 100 1.27 3.70 -0.61
N ALA A 101 1.88 4.19 0.48
CA ALA A 101 2.88 5.25 0.46
C ALA A 101 4.13 4.84 -0.33
N PHE A 102 4.68 3.64 -0.09
CA PHE A 102 5.80 3.13 -0.86
C PHE A 102 5.48 3.05 -2.35
N GLY A 103 4.31 2.54 -2.73
CA GLY A 103 3.88 2.52 -4.14
C GLY A 103 3.78 3.93 -4.74
N ARG A 104 3.34 4.91 -3.95
CA ARG A 104 3.18 6.30 -4.36
C ARG A 104 4.51 7.04 -4.55
N PHE A 105 5.45 6.84 -3.63
CA PHE A 105 6.71 7.58 -3.52
C PHE A 105 7.93 6.81 -4.04
N SER A 106 7.83 5.52 -4.35
CA SER A 106 8.95 4.74 -4.89
C SER A 106 9.45 5.34 -6.21
N GLY A 107 10.73 5.71 -6.29
CA GLY A 107 11.35 6.23 -7.51
C GLY A 107 11.30 7.75 -7.70
N THR A 108 10.94 8.54 -6.69
CA THR A 108 11.40 9.94 -6.60
C THR A 108 12.85 9.94 -6.13
N ARG A 109 13.79 9.65 -7.04
CA ARG A 109 15.15 10.14 -6.87
C ARG A 109 15.08 11.60 -7.29
N VAL A 110 15.15 12.51 -6.32
CA VAL A 110 15.48 13.89 -6.62
C VAL A 110 16.98 13.86 -6.90
N GLU A 111 17.35 13.77 -8.18
CA GLU A 111 18.66 14.27 -8.60
C GLU A 111 18.57 15.78 -8.36
N VAL A 112 19.09 16.22 -7.20
CA VAL A 112 19.37 17.63 -6.96
C VAL A 112 20.61 17.91 -7.80
N ASP A 113 20.40 18.29 -9.06
CA ASP A 113 21.44 18.93 -9.86
C ASP A 113 21.73 20.27 -9.18
N THR A 114 22.81 20.30 -8.39
CA THR A 114 23.28 21.47 -7.63
C THR A 114 23.82 22.63 -8.49
N ASP A 115 23.51 22.67 -9.79
CA ASP A 115 24.13 23.60 -10.74
C ASP A 115 23.15 24.61 -11.38
N ASP A 116 21.88 24.67 -10.95
CA ASP A 116 20.93 25.68 -11.45
C ASP A 116 20.42 26.59 -10.33
N ASP A 117 20.86 27.86 -10.34
CA ASP A 117 20.40 28.95 -9.48
C ASP A 117 18.90 29.29 -9.70
N ASN A 118 18.20 28.60 -10.60
CA ASN A 118 16.75 28.58 -10.65
C ASN A 118 16.21 27.36 -9.91
N ILE A 119 15.90 27.54 -8.63
CA ILE A 119 15.06 26.59 -7.88
C ILE A 119 13.71 26.51 -8.64
N PRO A 120 13.41 25.41 -9.35
CA PRO A 120 12.09 25.24 -9.93
C PRO A 120 11.16 24.95 -8.75
N ASP A 121 10.11 25.75 -8.61
CA ASP A 121 9.12 25.67 -7.54
C ASP A 121 8.69 24.21 -7.34
N LEU A 122 9.21 23.58 -6.27
CA LEU A 122 8.99 22.18 -5.93
C LEU A 122 7.56 22.03 -5.42
N VAL A 123 6.59 22.03 -6.33
CA VAL A 123 5.21 21.70 -6.03
C VAL A 123 5.08 20.18 -5.93
N GLU A 124 5.66 19.63 -4.85
CA GLU A 124 5.30 18.33 -4.34
C GLU A 124 3.91 18.41 -3.70
N GLY A 125 2.96 17.60 -4.17
CA GLY A 125 1.75 17.30 -3.38
C GLY A 125 0.50 18.15 -3.64
N GLY A 126 0.41 18.90 -4.73
CA GLY A 126 -0.86 19.48 -5.18
C GLY A 126 -1.25 20.81 -4.53
N PHE A 127 -0.31 21.56 -3.97
CA PHE A 127 -0.52 22.96 -3.60
C PHE A 127 0.14 23.86 -4.63
N LYS A 128 -0.68 24.60 -5.40
CA LYS A 128 -0.22 25.65 -6.29
C LYS A 128 0.14 26.87 -5.42
N SER A 129 1.41 27.22 -5.30
CA SER A 129 1.82 28.51 -4.74
C SER A 129 1.42 29.60 -5.75
N ASN A 130 0.34 30.32 -5.47
CA ASN A 130 0.18 31.64 -6.06
C ASN A 130 1.09 32.58 -5.26
N ILE A 131 2.25 32.88 -5.82
CA ILE A 131 3.07 33.99 -5.37
C ILE A 131 2.75 35.13 -6.35
N ASP A 132 1.86 36.01 -5.91
CA ASP A 132 1.73 37.38 -6.44
C ASP A 132 2.70 38.30 -5.67
#